data_AF-A0A537ZVE8-F1
#
_entry.id   AF-A0A537ZVE8-F1
#
_cell.length_a   1.000
_cell.length_b   1.000
_cell.length_c   1.000
_cell.angle_alpha   90.00
_cell.angle_beta   90.00
_cell.angle_gamma   90.00
#
_symmetry.space_group_name_H-M   'P 1'
#
loop_
_entity.id
_entity.type
_entity.pdbx_description
1 polymer ?
#
loop_
_entity_poly.entity_id
_entity_poly.type
_entity_poly.pdbx_seq_one_letter_code
_entity_poly.pdbx_strand_id
1 'polypeptide(L)' 'MADAGPPKLVMALKVRDEGDVLEANLRFHHALGVAHFVLTDNGSTDDTPEILRR' A
#
# COMPACT_ATOMS: atom_id res chain seq x y z
N MET A 1 2.12 2.67 33.44
CA MET A 1 2.08 3.00 32.01
C MET A 1 1.49 1.77 31.32
N ALA A 2 0.33 1.88 30.67
CA ALA A 2 -0.24 0.74 29.96
C ALA A 2 0.73 0.32 28.85
N ASP A 3 0.97 -1.00 28.72
CA ASP A 3 1.80 -1.56 27.66
C ASP A 3 1.14 -1.26 26.31
N ALA A 4 1.74 -0.34 25.54
CA ALA A 4 1.35 -0.13 24.16
C ALA A 4 1.83 -1.37 23.40
N GLY A 5 0.88 -2.12 22.80
CA GLY A 5 1.20 -3.32 22.04
C GLY A 5 2.29 -3.11 20.97
N PRO A 6 2.72 -4.19 20.28
CA PRO A 6 3.87 -4.14 19.39
C PRO A 6 3.75 -3.02 18.33
N PRO A 7 4.88 -2.40 17.91
CA PRO A 7 4.87 -1.31 16.95
C PRO A 7 4.25 -1.76 15.63
N LYS A 8 3.42 -0.90 15.03
CA LYS A 8 2.80 -1.15 13.73
C LYS A 8 3.65 -0.52 12.62
N LEU A 9 4.01 -1.32 11.61
CA LEU A 9 4.70 -0.83 10.42
C LEU A 9 3.67 -0.26 9.43
N VAL A 10 3.92 0.96 8.96
CA VAL A 10 3.09 1.64 7.94
C VAL A 10 3.98 1.95 6.74
N MET A 11 3.47 1.65 5.54
CA MET A 11 4.17 1.92 4.28
C MET A 11 3.48 3.05 3.52
N ALA A 12 4.24 4.06 3.12
CA ALA A 12 3.76 5.14 2.25
C ALA A 12 4.37 4.98 0.86
N LEU A 13 3.53 4.88 -0.16
CA LEU A 13 3.95 4.70 -1.55
C LEU A 13 3.37 5.80 -2.44
N LYS A 14 4.17 6.23 -3.39
CA LYS A 14 3.75 7.08 -4.50
C LYS A 14 3.82 6.22 -5.76
N VAL A 15 2.68 5.99 -6.40
CA VAL A 15 2.54 5.03 -7.50
C VAL A 15 2.17 5.76 -8.79
N ARG A 16 2.63 5.24 -9.93
CA ARG A 16 2.26 5.73 -11.26
C ARG A 16 2.33 4.61 -12.28
N ASP A 17 1.20 4.33 -12.92
CA ASP A 17 1.09 3.33 -13.98
C ASP A 17 1.60 1.93 -13.55
N GLU A 18 1.15 1.43 -12.40
CA GLU A 18 1.59 0.16 -11.79
C GLU A 18 0.47 -0.89 -11.71
N GLY A 19 -0.57 -0.80 -12.56
CA GLY A 19 -1.76 -1.65 -12.43
C GLY A 19 -1.47 -3.16 -12.49
N ASP A 20 -0.44 -3.56 -13.25
CA ASP A 20 -0.01 -4.94 -13.41
C ASP A 20 0.64 -5.56 -12.16
N VAL A 21 1.26 -4.74 -11.29
CA VAL A 21 2.03 -5.21 -10.13
C VAL A 21 1.49 -4.73 -8.78
N LEU A 22 0.64 -3.70 -8.75
CA LEU A 22 0.21 -3.03 -7.52
C LEU A 22 -0.37 -4.01 -6.50
N GLU A 23 -1.29 -4.89 -6.91
CA GLU A 23 -1.92 -5.83 -5.99
C GLU A 23 -0.91 -6.85 -5.42
N ALA A 24 -0.04 -7.39 -6.28
CA ALA A 24 1.01 -8.33 -5.85
C ALA A 24 1.97 -7.66 -4.86
N ASN A 25 2.35 -6.41 -5.12
CA ASN A 25 3.23 -5.61 -4.27
C ASN A 25 2.62 -5.39 -2.88
N LEU A 26 1.34 -5.00 -2.80
CA LEU A 26 0.65 -4.79 -1.52
C LEU A 26 0.49 -6.09 -0.74
N ARG A 27 0.10 -7.19 -1.41
CA ARG A 27 -0.04 -8.51 -0.79
C ARG A 27 1.28 -9.03 -0.21
N PHE A 28 2.37 -8.88 -0.97
CA PHE A 28 3.70 -9.27 -0.52
C PHE A 28 4.11 -8.52 0.75
N HIS A 29 3.99 -7.19 0.76
CA HIS A 29 4.40 -6.39 1.92
C HIS A 29 3.49 -6.56 3.13
N HIS A 30 2.19 -6.79 2.91
CA HIS A 30 1.27 -7.16 3.99
C HIS A 30 1.68 -8.49 4.64
N ALA A 31 2.08 -9.49 3.84
CA ALA A 31 2.58 -10.77 4.37
C ALA A 31 3.88 -10.64 5.19
N LEU A 32 4.66 -9.57 4.98
CA LEU A 32 5.86 -9.25 5.76
C LEU A 32 5.58 -8.44 7.04
N GLY A 33 4.32 -8.11 7.33
CA GLY A 33 3.92 -7.42 8.55
C GLY A 33 3.66 -5.92 8.41
N VAL A 34 3.54 -5.39 7.19
CA VAL A 34 3.01 -4.03 6.98
C VAL A 34 1.54 -4.02 7.37
N ALA A 35 1.20 -3.23 8.39
CA ALA A 35 -0.15 -3.15 8.93
C ALA A 35 -1.05 -2.20 8.14
N HIS A 36 -0.48 -1.12 7.58
CA HIS A 36 -1.25 -0.10 6.85
C HIS A 36 -0.45 0.44 5.66
N PHE A 37 -1.18 0.85 4.62
CA PHE A 37 -0.63 1.48 3.43
C PHE A 37 -1.21 2.89 3.25
N VAL A 38 -0.38 3.84 2.88
CA VAL A 38 -0.76 5.19 2.44
C VAL A 38 -0.32 5.33 0.99
N LEU A 39 -1.28 5.28 0.07
CA LEU A 39 -1.00 5.26 -1.36
C LEU A 39 -1.36 6.61 -1.97
N THR A 40 -0.44 7.18 -2.73
CA THR A 40 -0.67 8.39 -3.52
C THR A 40 -0.54 8.05 -5.00
N ASP A 41 -1.64 8.17 -5.74
CA ASP A 41 -1.58 8.15 -7.20
C ASP A 41 -0.88 9.42 -7.72
N ASN A 42 0.09 9.26 -8.61
CA ASN A 42 0.84 10.35 -9.21
C ASN A 42 0.47 10.56 -10.69
N GLY A 43 -0.83 10.65 -10.97
CA GLY A 43 -1.34 10.91 -12.30
C GLY A 43 -1.18 9.71 -13.21
N SER A 44 -1.63 8.54 -12.73
CA SER A 44 -1.69 7.35 -13.59
C SER A 44 -2.72 7.54 -14.70
N THR A 45 -2.42 6.92 -15.83
CA THR A 45 -3.22 6.94 -17.07
C THR A 45 -3.71 5.55 -17.47
N ASP A 46 -3.27 4.52 -16.74
CA ASP A 46 -3.75 3.15 -16.81
C ASP A 46 -4.88 2.89 -15.79
N ASP A 47 -5.13 1.63 -15.47
CA ASP A 47 -6.14 1.17 -14.52
C ASP A 47 -5.72 1.28 -13.03
N THR A 48 -4.50 1.76 -12.73
CA THR A 48 -4.01 1.97 -11.35
C THR A 48 -5.01 2.72 -10.47
N PRO A 49 -5.62 3.85 -10.90
CA PRO A 49 -6.56 4.59 -10.05
C PRO A 49 -7.84 3.82 -9.73
N GLU A 50 -8.24 2.88 -10.60
CA GLU A 50 -9.40 2.03 -10.37
C GLU A 50 -9.06 0.91 -9.38
N ILE A 51 -7.85 0.36 -9.47
CA ILE A 51 -7.33 -0.65 -8.54
C ILE A 51 -7.22 -0.07 -7.12
N LEU A 52 -6.71 1.15 -6.97
CA LEU A 52 -6.56 1.84 -5.67
C LEU A 52 -7.88 2.15 -4.93
N ARG A 53 -9.02 2.16 -5.62
CA ARG A 53 -10.33 2.49 -5.05
C ARG A 53 -11.13 1.28 -4.56
N ARG A 54 -10.63 0.06 -4.79
CA ARG A 54 -11.26 -1.20 -4.35
C ARG A 54 -10.95 -1.49 -2.89
#